data_AF-A0A497DZW2-F1
#
_entry.id   AF-A0A497DZW2-F1
#
_cell.length_a   1.000
_cell.length_b   1.000
_cell.length_c   1.000
_cell.angle_alpha   90.00
_cell.angle_beta   90.00
_cell.angle_gamma   90.00
#
_symmetry.space_group_name_H-M   'P 1'
#
loop_
_entity.id
_entity.type
_entity.pdbx_description
1 polymer ?
#
loop_
_entity_poly.entity_id
_entity_poly.type
_entity_poly.pdbx_seq_one_letter_code
_entity_poly.pdbx_strand_id
1 'polypeptide(L)'
;MVYLLFTYPNCPNCESLKDSLSSRGIEYEELDLTRKESRQRIREFLQVLKRDESGGIILPTLIIKEGEEVKAVLNSREEFEQWWPSKE
;
A
#
# COMPACT_ATOMS: atom_id res chain seq x y z
N MET A 1 12.28 -7.02 -3.56
CA MET A 1 11.06 -6.71 -2.77
C MET A 1 9.90 -6.51 -3.73
N VAL A 2 8.67 -6.80 -3.29
CA VAL A 2 7.44 -6.56 -4.07
C VAL A 2 6.61 -5.52 -3.35
N TYR A 3 6.15 -4.51 -4.08
CA TYR A 3 5.34 -3.41 -3.58
C TYR A 3 3.94 -3.51 -4.19
N LEU A 4 2.93 -3.75 -3.36
CA LEU A 4 1.52 -3.81 -3.81
C LEU A 4 0.81 -2.58 -3.25
N LEU A 5 0.35 -1.69 -4.13
CA LEU A 5 -0.31 -0.46 -3.74
C LEU A 5 -1.80 -0.54 -4.04
N PHE A 6 -2.61 -0.73 -3.00
CA PHE A 6 -4.06 -0.72 -3.09
C PHE A 6 -4.59 0.71 -3.02
N THR A 7 -5.40 1.08 -4.01
CA THR A 7 -5.88 2.45 -4.22
C THR A 7 -7.40 2.49 -4.42
N TYR A 8 -7.93 3.70 -4.38
CA TYR A 8 -9.29 4.02 -4.79
C TYR A 8 -9.27 5.28 -5.66
N PRO A 9 -10.19 5.45 -6.64
CA PRO A 9 -10.28 6.66 -7.42
C PRO A 9 -10.50 7.91 -6.55
N ASN A 10 -9.97 9.05 -7.01
CA ASN A 10 -10.08 10.34 -6.33
C ASN A 10 -9.56 10.32 -4.87
N CYS A 11 -8.45 9.61 -4.65
CA CYS A 11 -7.78 9.50 -3.35
C CYS A 11 -6.47 10.31 -3.35
N PRO A 12 -6.44 11.53 -2.79
CA PRO A 12 -5.24 12.37 -2.79
C PRO A 12 -4.04 11.72 -2.09
N ASN A 13 -4.28 10.97 -1.01
CA ASN A 13 -3.23 10.25 -0.29
C ASN A 13 -2.63 9.11 -1.14
N CYS A 14 -3.45 8.49 -2.01
CA CYS A 14 -2.99 7.46 -2.92
C CYS A 14 -2.04 8.06 -3.96
N GLU A 15 -2.41 9.20 -4.56
CA GLU A 15 -1.54 9.91 -5.52
C GLU A 15 -0.23 10.38 -4.87
N SER A 16 -0.30 10.97 -3.66
CA SER A 16 0.90 11.38 -2.91
C SER A 16 1.87 10.22 -2.65
N LEU A 17 1.35 9.03 -2.33
CA LEU A 17 2.17 7.84 -2.11
C LEU A 17 2.73 7.28 -3.43
N LYS A 18 1.96 7.29 -4.52
CA LYS A 18 2.44 6.91 -5.87
C LYS A 18 3.59 7.79 -6.33
N ASP A 19 3.46 9.11 -6.15
CA ASP A 19 4.50 10.07 -6.51
C ASP A 19 5.79 9.81 -5.71
N SER A 20 5.65 9.46 -4.42
CA SER A 20 6.77 9.14 -3.55
C SER A 20 7.50 7.85 -3.97
N LEU A 21 6.77 6.83 -4.41
CA LEU A 21 7.34 5.60 -4.95
C LEU A 21 8.01 5.85 -6.30
N SER A 22 7.32 6.55 -7.20
CA SER A 22 7.77 6.82 -8.57
C SER A 22 9.01 7.72 -8.60
N SER A 23 9.04 8.78 -7.78
CA SER A 23 10.20 9.69 -7.66
C SER A 23 11.47 8.99 -7.17
N ARG A 24 11.33 7.84 -6.50
CA ARG A 24 12.44 6.99 -6.05
C ARG A 24 12.77 5.84 -7.01
N GLY A 25 12.06 5.74 -8.13
CA GLY A 25 12.22 4.65 -9.10
C GLY A 25 11.78 3.29 -8.57
N ILE A 26 10.89 3.26 -7.57
CA ILE A 26 10.38 2.00 -7.00
C ILE A 26 9.26 1.49 -7.90
N GLU A 27 9.44 0.30 -8.46
CA GLU A 27 8.38 -0.39 -9.19
C GLU A 27 7.34 -0.97 -8.20
N TYR A 28 6.05 -0.74 -8.49
CA TYR A 28 4.94 -1.24 -7.69
C TYR A 28 3.78 -1.71 -8.57
N GLU A 29 3.02 -2.68 -8.06
CA GLU A 29 1.76 -3.13 -8.66
C GLU A 29 0.62 -2.28 -8.07
N GLU A 30 -0.01 -1.44 -8.90
CA GLU A 30 -1.21 -0.70 -8.50
C GLU A 30 -2.45 -1.58 -8.60
N LEU A 31 -3.23 -1.63 -7.51
CA LEU A 31 -4.43 -2.44 -7.36
C LEU A 31 -5.63 -1.55 -6.99
N ASP A 32 -6.37 -1.10 -8.00
CA ASP A 32 -7.59 -0.30 -7.84
C ASP A 32 -8.74 -1.14 -7.26
N LEU A 33 -9.17 -0.83 -6.04
CA LEU A 33 -10.21 -1.56 -5.31
C LEU A 33 -11.63 -1.41 -5.90
N THR A 34 -11.84 -0.58 -6.93
CA THR A 34 -13.07 -0.63 -7.75
C THR A 34 -13.11 -1.85 -8.66
N ARG A 35 -11.97 -2.52 -8.88
CA ARG A 35 -11.87 -3.77 -9.64
C ARG A 35 -12.05 -5.00 -8.77
N LYS A 36 -12.73 -6.01 -9.30
CA LYS A 36 -13.02 -7.25 -8.57
C LYS A 36 -11.75 -8.01 -8.18
N GLU A 37 -10.78 -8.07 -9.08
CA GLU A 37 -9.50 -8.77 -8.89
C GLU A 37 -8.69 -8.13 -7.75
N SER A 38 -8.55 -6.82 -7.74
CA SER A 38 -7.89 -6.07 -6.67
C SER A 38 -8.58 -6.27 -5.32
N ARG A 39 -9.92 -6.33 -5.29
CA ARG A 39 -10.67 -6.69 -4.07
C ARG A 39 -10.43 -8.14 -3.63
N GLN A 40 -10.19 -9.07 -4.54
CA GLN A 40 -9.83 -10.44 -4.16
C GLN A 40 -8.40 -10.46 -3.61
N ARG A 41 -7.49 -9.74 -4.26
CA ARG A 41 -6.09 -9.65 -3.85
C ARG A 41 -5.90 -9.04 -2.47
N ILE A 42 -6.61 -7.94 -2.14
CA ILE A 42 -6.51 -7.32 -0.81
C ILE A 42 -7.01 -8.23 0.32
N ARG A 43 -7.91 -9.18 0.01
CA ARG A 43 -8.43 -10.12 1.02
C ARG A 43 -7.38 -11.10 1.53
N GLU A 44 -6.32 -11.34 0.75
CA GLU A 44 -5.18 -12.16 1.17
C GLU A 44 -4.43 -11.52 2.35
N PHE A 45 -4.59 -10.21 2.57
CA PHE A 45 -3.84 -9.44 3.56
C PHE A 45 -4.68 -9.02 4.78
N LEU A 46 -5.95 -9.44 4.92
CA LEU A 46 -6.87 -8.93 5.96
C LEU A 46 -6.33 -8.99 7.39
N GLN A 47 -5.43 -9.92 7.69
CA GLN A 47 -4.83 -10.11 9.01
C GLN A 47 -3.79 -9.03 9.38
N VAL A 48 -3.22 -8.35 8.37
CA VAL A 48 -2.15 -7.35 8.56
C VAL A 48 -2.59 -5.92 8.20
N LEU A 49 -3.80 -5.75 7.64
CA LEU A 49 -4.32 -4.44 7.28
C LEU A 49 -4.67 -3.60 8.52
N LYS A 50 -4.25 -2.34 8.49
CA LYS A 50 -4.72 -1.33 9.45
C LYS A 50 -6.18 -0.98 9.15
N ARG A 51 -6.95 -0.72 10.20
CA ARG A 51 -8.37 -0.35 10.12
C ARG A 51 -8.63 0.96 10.84
N ASP A 52 -9.62 1.70 10.33
CA ASP A 52 -10.14 2.88 11.01
C ASP A 52 -11.06 2.50 12.18
N GLU A 53 -11.57 3.52 12.88
CA GLU A 53 -12.46 3.37 14.04
C GLU A 53 -13.80 2.69 13.69
N SER A 54 -14.21 2.73 12.42
CA SER A 54 -15.42 2.06 11.92
C SER A 54 -15.14 0.64 11.41
N GLY A 55 -13.89 0.18 11.48
CA GLY A 55 -13.45 -1.12 10.98
C GLY A 55 -13.23 -1.16 9.46
N GLY A 56 -13.24 -0.01 8.78
CA GLY A 56 -12.90 0.14 7.37
C GLY A 56 -11.40 -0.01 7.11
N ILE A 57 -11.03 -0.44 5.90
CA ILE A 57 -9.62 -0.50 5.47
C ILE A 57 -9.15 0.94 5.20
N ILE A 58 -8.03 1.32 5.80
CA ILE A 58 -7.42 2.63 5.57
C ILE A 58 -6.77 2.65 4.18
N LEU A 59 -7.04 3.71 3.39
CA LEU A 59 -6.46 3.88 2.05
C LEU A 59 -5.59 5.14 1.93
N PRO A 60 -4.51 5.10 1.13
CA PRO A 60 -3.98 3.93 0.40
C PRO A 60 -3.49 2.82 1.34
N THR A 61 -3.27 1.62 0.81
CA THR A 61 -2.53 0.56 1.51
C THR A 61 -1.37 0.10 0.64
N LEU A 62 -0.15 0.31 1.08
CA LEU A 62 1.07 -0.23 0.49
C LEU A 62 1.51 -1.46 1.30
N ILE A 63 1.50 -2.63 0.66
CA ILE A 63 2.09 -3.86 1.21
C ILE A 63 3.48 -4.04 0.63
N ILE A 64 4.47 -4.19 1.49
CA ILE A 64 5.85 -4.47 1.10
C ILE A 64 6.18 -5.90 1.47
N LYS A 65 6.56 -6.71 0.47
CA LYS A 65 6.88 -8.13 0.65
C LYS A 65 8.31 -8.47 0.25
N GLU A 66 8.84 -9.46 0.93
CA GLU A 66 10.06 -10.16 0.54
C GLU A 66 9.77 -11.67 0.54
N GLY A 67 9.61 -12.24 -0.66
CA GLY A 67 9.03 -13.58 -0.80
C GLY A 67 7.58 -13.62 -0.32
N GLU A 68 7.27 -14.56 0.57
CA GLU A 68 5.94 -14.68 1.18
C GLU A 68 5.74 -13.78 2.41
N GLU A 69 6.83 -13.24 2.96
CA GLU A 69 6.80 -12.44 4.19
C GLU A 69 6.39 -10.99 3.92
N VAL A 70 5.42 -10.49 4.68
CA VAL A 70 5.04 -9.07 4.69
C VAL A 70 6.00 -8.33 5.63
N LYS A 71 6.83 -7.46 5.07
CA LYS A 71 7.80 -6.65 5.81
C LYS A 71 7.20 -5.36 6.37
N ALA A 72 6.20 -4.80 5.69
CA ALA A 72 5.49 -3.61 6.15
C ALA A 72 4.12 -3.45 5.50
N VAL A 73 3.25 -2.72 6.21
CA VAL A 73 1.94 -2.26 5.76
C VAL A 73 1.85 -0.77 6.08
N LEU A 74 1.75 0.05 5.04
CA LEU A 74 1.85 1.50 5.14
C LEU A 74 0.65 2.17 4.49
N ASN A 75 0.16 3.25 5.07
CA ASN A 75 -1.09 3.89 4.66
C ASN A 75 -0.95 5.35 4.23
N SER A 76 0.27 5.89 4.27
CA SER A 76 0.53 7.26 3.84
C SER A 76 1.96 7.44 3.33
N ARG A 77 2.21 8.58 2.70
CA ARG A 77 3.57 9.01 2.33
C ARG A 77 4.47 9.09 3.56
N GLU A 78 3.99 9.67 4.65
CA GLU A 78 4.76 9.89 5.87
C GLU A 78 5.21 8.57 6.49
N GLU A 79 4.31 7.57 6.53
CA GLU A 79 4.67 6.23 7.00
C GLU A 79 5.74 5.57 6.10
N PHE A 80 5.65 5.77 4.79
CA PHE A 80 6.66 5.31 3.84
C PHE A 80 8.01 6.00 4.03
N GLU A 81 8.00 7.32 4.18
CA GLU A 81 9.19 8.12 4.44
C GLU A 81 9.88 7.76 5.77
N GLN A 82 9.12 7.30 6.76
CA GLN A 82 9.68 6.81 8.03
C GLN A 82 10.24 5.39 7.92
N TRP A 83 9.64 4.54 7.08
CA TRP A 83 10.07 3.15 6.91
C TRP A 83 11.29 3.01 5.98
N TRP A 84 11.33 3.81 4.90
CA TRP A 84 12.34 3.71 3.85
C TRP A 84 13.81 3.91 4.28
N PRO A 85 14.17 4.86 5.17
CA PRO A 85 15.56 5.14 5.51
C PRO A 85 16.31 3.94 6.12
N SER A 86 15.57 2.94 6.61
CA SER A 86 16.14 1.72 7.18
C SER A 86 16.50 0.64 6.14
N LYS A 87 16.40 0.95 4.84
CA LYS A 87 16.55 0.00 3.73
C LYS A 87 17.56 0.41 2.65
N GLU A 88 18.32 1.50 2.86
CA GLU A 88 19.59 1.77 2.16
C GLU A 88 20.78 1.09 2.86
#